data_AF-A0A285CMW1-F1
#
_entry.id   AF-A0A285CMW1-F1
#
_cell.length_a   1.000
_cell.length_b   1.000
_cell.length_c   1.000
_cell.angle_alpha   90.00
_cell.angle_beta   90.00
_cell.angle_gamma   90.00
#
_symmetry.space_group_name_H-M   'P 1'
#
loop_
_entity.id
_entity.type
_entity.pdbx_description
1 polymer ?
#
loop_
_entity_poly.entity_id
_entity_poly.type
_entity_poly.pdbx_seq_one_letter_code
_entity_poly.pdbx_strand_id
1 'polypeptide(L)'
;MPVDQNVKAEKILELNTSHEVFETLKQAFDTDKEKLDLYTKVLYNQALLIEGLPIEDPVAFANDLCKIMVSEQRALSKTVS
;
A
#
# COMPACT_ATOMS: atom_id res chain seq x y z
N MET A 1 27.61 -13.16 -27.51
CA MET A 1 26.71 -12.00 -27.37
C MET A 1 25.86 -12.23 -26.14
N PRO A 2 25.81 -11.33 -25.13
CA PRO A 2 24.94 -11.55 -23.97
C PRO A 2 23.51 -11.24 -24.39
N VAL A 3 22.64 -12.21 -24.19
CA VAL A 3 21.20 -12.08 -24.35
C VAL A 3 20.72 -11.18 -23.22
N ASP A 4 20.17 -10.02 -23.59
CA ASP A 4 19.37 -9.17 -22.71
C ASP A 4 18.11 -9.95 -22.36
N GLN A 5 18.24 -10.85 -21.39
CA GLN A 5 17.12 -11.59 -20.83
C GLN A 5 16.34 -10.58 -20.01
N ASN A 6 15.31 -10.06 -20.66
CA ASN A 6 14.24 -9.23 -20.13
C ASN A 6 13.47 -10.05 -19.07
N VAL A 7 14.13 -10.36 -17.95
CA VAL A 7 13.56 -11.00 -16.77
C VAL A 7 12.57 -9.99 -16.22
N LYS A 8 11.31 -10.10 -16.64
CA LYS A 8 10.18 -9.51 -15.92
C LYS A 8 10.07 -10.26 -14.60
N ALA A 9 10.86 -9.85 -13.62
CA ALA A 9 10.68 -10.32 -12.26
C ALA A 9 9.28 -9.89 -11.81
N GLU A 10 8.37 -10.86 -11.64
CA GLU A 10 7.11 -10.61 -10.98
C GLU A 10 7.42 -10.23 -9.53
N LYS A 11 7.05 -9.02 -9.15
CA LYS A 11 7.25 -8.53 -7.78
C LYS A 11 6.10 -9.02 -6.93
N ILE A 12 6.42 -9.71 -5.84
CA ILE A 12 5.46 -10.20 -4.86
C ILE A 12 5.62 -9.36 -3.59
N LEU A 13 4.54 -8.77 -3.11
CA LEU A 13 4.53 -8.07 -1.83
C LEU A 13 4.43 -9.10 -0.70
N GLU A 14 5.51 -9.26 0.06
CA GLU A 14 5.52 -10.07 1.28
C GLU A 14 5.15 -9.22 2.50
N LEU A 15 4.21 -9.70 3.31
CA LEU A 15 3.76 -9.02 4.51
C LEU A 15 4.18 -9.81 5.76
N ASN A 16 4.68 -9.09 6.76
CA ASN A 16 4.93 -9.68 8.06
C ASN A 16 3.61 -9.78 8.85
N THR A 17 3.15 -11.01 9.09
CA THR A 17 1.91 -11.30 9.83
C THR A 17 1.94 -10.88 11.29
N SER A 18 3.13 -10.58 11.83
CA SER A 18 3.30 -10.09 13.21
C SER A 18 3.17 -8.57 13.33
N HIS A 19 3.14 -7.85 12.21
CA HIS A 19 3.03 -6.39 12.21
C HIS A 19 1.56 -5.96 12.32
N GLU A 20 1.27 -4.88 13.06
CA GLU A 20 -0.10 -4.38 13.28
C GLU A 20 -0.86 -4.07 11.98
N VAL A 21 -0.14 -3.65 10.94
CA VAL A 21 -0.67 -3.46 9.58
C VAL A 21 -1.37 -4.70 9.05
N PHE A 22 -0.91 -5.91 9.37
CA PHE A 22 -1.55 -7.14 8.90
C PHE A 22 -2.97 -7.29 9.46
N GLU A 23 -3.18 -6.97 10.73
CA GLU A 23 -4.52 -7.00 11.34
C GLU A 23 -5.41 -5.89 10.77
N THR A 24 -4.86 -4.70 10.50
CA THR A 24 -5.58 -3.64 9.78
C THR A 24 -6.04 -4.10 8.39
N LEU A 25 -5.18 -4.80 7.64
CA LEU A 25 -5.53 -5.34 6.33
C LEU A 25 -6.60 -6.43 6.42
N LYS A 26 -6.54 -7.31 7.42
CA LYS A 26 -7.58 -8.34 7.64
C LYS A 26 -8.94 -7.70 7.95
N GLN A 27 -8.97 -6.70 8.82
CA GLN A 27 -10.20 -5.97 9.13
C GLN A 27 -10.76 -5.25 7.89
N ALA A 28 -9.90 -4.59 7.11
CA ALA A 28 -10.32 -3.96 5.86
C ALA A 28 -10.83 -5.03 4.86
N PHE A 29 -10.20 -6.20 4.79
CA PHE A 29 -10.68 -7.30 3.95
C PHE A 29 -12.11 -7.73 4.29
N ASP A 30 -12.48 -7.76 5.56
CA ASP A 30 -13.81 -8.19 5.99
C ASP A 30 -14.88 -7.09 5.87
N THR A 31 -14.48 -5.82 5.97
CA THR A 31 -15.43 -4.71 6.18
C THR A 31 -15.43 -3.66 5.07
N ASP A 32 -14.30 -3.47 4.37
CA ASP A 32 -14.10 -2.38 3.43
C ASP A 32 -13.03 -2.75 2.37
N LYS A 33 -13.49 -3.37 1.28
CA LYS A 33 -12.62 -3.79 0.17
C LYS A 33 -11.93 -2.62 -0.53
N GLU A 34 -12.53 -1.43 -0.54
CA GLU A 34 -11.91 -0.24 -1.14
C GLU A 34 -10.73 0.24 -0.28
N LYS A 35 -10.91 0.25 1.04
CA LYS A 35 -9.84 0.53 2.00
C LYS A 35 -8.70 -0.49 1.91
N LEU A 36 -9.04 -1.78 1.75
CA LEU A 36 -8.05 -2.83 1.52
C LEU A 36 -7.21 -2.54 0.25
N ASP A 37 -7.86 -2.28 -0.88
CA ASP A 37 -7.18 -1.98 -2.15
C ASP A 37 -6.28 -0.73 -2.05
N LEU A 38 -6.75 0.31 -1.38
CA LEU A 38 -5.97 1.51 -1.13
C LEU A 38 -4.71 1.21 -0.30
N TYR A 39 -4.85 0.44 0.78
CA TYR A 39 -3.74 0.08 1.66
C TYR A 39 -2.71 -0.80 0.97
N THR A 40 -3.14 -1.81 0.21
CA THR A 40 -2.21 -2.70 -0.50
C THR A 40 -1.42 -1.96 -1.58
N LYS A 41 -2.05 -1.01 -2.31
CA LYS A 41 -1.36 -0.14 -3.28
C LYS A 41 -0.30 0.73 -2.63
N VAL A 42 -0.61 1.34 -1.48
CA VAL A 42 0.35 2.18 -0.76
C VAL A 42 1.51 1.34 -0.23
N LEU A 43 1.23 0.19 0.40
CA LEU A 43 2.27 -0.72 0.91
C LEU A 43 3.17 -1.25 -0.20
N TYR A 44 2.60 -1.60 -1.37
CA TYR A 44 3.37 -2.03 -2.52
C TYR A 44 4.34 -0.94 -3.00
N ASN A 45 3.86 0.28 -3.18
CA ASN A 45 4.71 1.40 -3.61
C ASN A 45 5.77 1.76 -2.56
N GLN A 46 5.47 1.62 -1.27
CA GLN A 46 6.47 1.77 -0.21
C GLN A 46 7.55 0.67 -0.27
N ALA A 47 7.17 -0.58 -0.51
CA ALA A 47 8.13 -1.67 -0.69
C ALA A 47 9.06 -1.41 -1.88
N LEU A 48 8.53 -0.90 -3.01
CA LEU A 48 9.34 -0.47 -4.14
C LEU A 48 10.38 0.57 -3.73
N LEU A 49 9.98 1.61 -2.98
CA LEU A 49 10.91 2.64 -2.51
C LEU A 49 11.99 2.09 -1.58
N ILE A 50 11.64 1.17 -0.67
CA ILE A 50 12.60 0.54 0.26
C ILE A 50 13.63 -0.28 -0.52
N GLU A 51 13.22 -0.96 -1.59
CA GLU A 51 14.10 -1.73 -2.48
C GLU A 51 14.88 -0.86 -3.48
N GLY A 52 14.69 0.46 -3.46
CA GLY A 52 15.31 1.39 -4.41
C GLY A 52 14.75 1.30 -5.83
N LEU A 53 13.56 0.74 -5.98
CA LEU A 53 12.85 0.59 -7.25
C LEU A 53 11.98 1.81 -7.54
N PRO A 54 11.82 2.20 -8.81
CA PRO A 54 11.01 3.35 -9.16
C PRO A 54 9.52 3.05 -8.90
N ILE A 55 8.80 4.09 -8.47
CA ILE A 55 7.34 4.11 -8.50
C ILE A 55 6.90 4.44 -9.92
N GLU A 56 5.99 3.65 -10.49
CA GLU A 56 5.49 3.83 -11.86
C GLU A 56 4.68 5.12 -12.03
N ASP A 57 3.80 5.41 -11.08
CA ASP A 57 3.00 6.64 -11.03
C ASP A 57 3.11 7.33 -9.65
N PRO A 58 4.10 8.23 -9.48
CA PRO A 58 4.30 8.97 -8.23
C PRO A 58 3.10 9.86 -7.85
N VAL A 59 2.32 10.33 -8.83
CA VAL A 59 1.16 11.19 -8.59
C VAL A 59 0.01 10.38 -8.02
N ALA A 60 -0.27 9.20 -8.59
CA ALA A 60 -1.24 8.27 -8.03
C ALA A 60 -0.86 7.85 -6.60
N PHE A 61 0.41 7.50 -6.37
CA PHE A 61 0.90 7.15 -5.03
C PHE A 61 0.71 8.29 -4.01
N ALA A 62 1.08 9.52 -4.36
CA ALA A 62 0.89 10.67 -3.48
C ALA A 62 -0.59 10.94 -3.18
N ASN A 63 -1.47 10.81 -4.19
CA ASN A 63 -2.90 10.95 -4.01
C ASN A 63 -3.48 9.87 -3.09
N ASP A 64 -3.03 8.63 -3.22
CA ASP A 64 -3.48 7.52 -2.38
C ASP A 64 -3.03 7.69 -0.93
N LEU A 65 -1.81 8.17 -0.69
CA LEU A 65 -1.37 8.59 0.65
C LEU A 65 -2.25 9.70 1.24
N CYS A 66 -2.55 10.74 0.45
CA CYS A 66 -3.44 11.83 0.88
C CYS A 66 -4.83 11.31 1.26
N LYS A 67 -5.40 10.35 0.51
CA LYS A 67 -6.69 9.73 0.85
C LYS A 67 -6.64 9.06 2.23
N ILE A 68 -5.58 8.29 2.53
CA ILE A 68 -5.39 7.65 3.84
C ILE A 68 -5.33 8.69 4.95
N MET A 69 -4.56 9.77 4.75
CA MET A 69 -4.43 10.83 5.77
C MET A 69 -5.79 11.47 6.10
N VAL A 70 -6.59 11.77 5.08
CA VAL A 70 -7.91 12.39 5.25
C VAL A 70 -8.94 11.43 5.84
N SER A 71 -8.92 10.15 5.44
CA SER A 71 -9.89 9.15 5.92
C SER A 71 -9.73 8.86 7.41
N GLU A 72 -8.48 8.73 7.89
CA GLU A 72 -8.20 8.42 9.30
C GLU A 72 -8.40 9.64 10.21
N GLN A 73 -8.12 10.85 9.71
CA GLN A 73 -8.36 12.08 10.47
C GLN A 73 -9.86 12.30 10.78
N ARG A 74 -10.75 11.84 9.89
CA ARG A 74 -12.21 11.96 10.05
C ARG A 74 -12.79 10.95 11.04
N ALA A 75 -12.13 9.81 11.24
CA ALA A 75 -12.52 8.82 12.24
C ALA A 75 -12.26 9.34 13.65
N LEU A 76 -11.10 9.98 13.89
CA LEU A 76 -10.73 10.59 15.16
C LEU A 76 -11.70 11.71 15.59
N SER A 77 -12.21 12.49 14.62
CA SER A 77 -13.11 13.62 14.92
C SER A 77 -14.51 13.18 15.38
N LYS A 78 -14.95 11.95 15.07
CA LYS A 78 -16.28 11.42 15.45
C LYS A 78 -16.33 10.83 16.87
N THR A 79 -15.18 10.55 17.49
CA THR A 79 -15.12 9.97 18.85
C THR A 79 -15.05 11.05 19.94
N VAL A 80 -14.87 12.32 19.56
CA VAL A 80 -14.73 13.47 20.47
C VAL A 80 -15.97 14.40 20.43
N SER A 81 -17.06 13.99 19.79
CA SER A 81 -18.36 14.70 19.76
C SER A 81 -19.46 13.77 20.27
#